data_AF-A0A8C2XTA9-F1
#
_entry.id   AF-A0A8C2XTA9-F1
#
_cell.length_a   1.000
_cell.length_b   1.000
_cell.length_c   1.000
_cell.angle_alpha   90.00
_cell.angle_beta   90.00
_cell.angle_gamma   90.00
#
_symmetry.space_group_name_H-M   'P 1'
#
loop_
_entity.id
_entity.type
_entity.pdbx_description
1 polymer ?
#
loop_
_entity_poly.entity_id
_entity_poly.type
_entity_poly.pdbx_seq_one_letter_code
_entity_poly.pdbx_strand_id
1 'polypeptide(L)'
;MAPVNVQGWIHFNFGDFKSFFFFFSKFRRLSQRPTAEELEQRNILQPRNQTDRQAEVREIKRRLTRKLSQRPTVAELQARKILRFHEYVEVTDAQDYDRRAEKPWTKLTPDCVSHDITNQGTEMEVHEESRIYTRFHRP
;
A
#
# COMPACT_ATOMS: atom_id res chain seq x y z
N MET A 1 -18.50 -10.56 -67.24
CA MET A 1 -18.52 -11.43 -66.06
C MET A 1 -17.09 -11.85 -65.77
N ALA A 2 -16.47 -11.30 -64.73
CA ALA A 2 -15.15 -11.72 -64.25
C ALA A 2 -15.33 -12.38 -62.87
N PRO A 3 -14.64 -13.49 -62.57
CA PRO A 3 -14.77 -14.14 -61.27
C PRO A 3 -14.06 -13.34 -60.17
N VAL A 4 -14.72 -13.23 -59.03
CA VAL A 4 -14.25 -12.55 -57.83
C VAL A 4 -13.19 -13.43 -57.16
N ASN A 5 -11.97 -12.90 -57.03
CA ASN A 5 -10.88 -13.57 -56.33
C ASN A 5 -11.09 -13.45 -54.82
N VAL A 6 -11.38 -14.58 -54.16
CA VAL A 6 -11.58 -14.67 -52.71
C VAL A 6 -10.33 -15.26 -52.07
N GLN A 7 -9.26 -14.47 -51.99
CA GLN A 7 -8.10 -14.80 -51.14
C GLN A 7 -7.59 -13.57 -50.40
N GLY A 8 -8.36 -13.17 -49.39
CA GLY A 8 -7.92 -12.26 -48.33
C GLY A 8 -7.70 -13.02 -47.03
N TRP A 9 -6.84 -14.04 -47.04
CA TRP A 9 -6.38 -14.67 -45.80
C TRP A 9 -5.29 -13.78 -45.19
N ILE A 10 -5.56 -13.28 -43.99
CA ILE A 10 -4.60 -12.50 -43.19
C ILE A 10 -3.41 -13.41 -42.87
N HIS A 11 -2.36 -13.38 -43.70
CA HIS A 11 -1.08 -14.00 -43.38
C HIS A 11 -0.36 -13.11 -42.35
N PHE A 12 -0.51 -13.45 -41.06
CA PHE A 12 0.36 -12.93 -40.01
C PHE A 12 1.74 -13.58 -40.16
N ASN A 13 2.71 -12.84 -40.70
CA ASN A 13 4.10 -13.30 -40.79
C ASN A 13 4.71 -13.36 -39.38
N PHE A 14 5.00 -14.57 -38.91
CA PHE A 14 5.60 -14.88 -37.61
C PHE A 14 7.14 -14.65 -37.60
N GLY A 15 7.61 -13.56 -38.21
CA GLY A 15 9.05 -13.30 -38.40
C GLY A 15 9.67 -12.28 -37.44
N ASP A 16 8.85 -11.42 -36.81
CA ASP A 16 9.36 -10.34 -35.96
C ASP A 16 9.21 -10.67 -34.48
N PHE A 17 10.31 -11.01 -33.81
CA PHE A 17 10.37 -11.25 -32.36
C PHE A 17 9.82 -10.06 -31.55
N LYS A 18 10.01 -8.84 -32.05
CA LYS A 18 9.41 -7.61 -31.48
C LYS A 18 7.88 -7.61 -31.59
N SER A 19 7.34 -8.08 -32.70
CA SER A 19 5.90 -8.14 -32.93
C SER A 19 5.25 -9.25 -32.09
N PHE A 20 5.91 -10.41 -31.98
CA PHE A 20 5.52 -11.49 -31.08
C PHE A 20 5.54 -11.05 -29.61
N PHE A 21 6.61 -10.42 -29.15
CA PHE A 21 6.73 -9.93 -27.77
C PHE A 21 5.71 -8.83 -27.48
N PHE A 22 5.47 -7.92 -28.43
CA PHE A 22 4.44 -6.89 -28.30
C PHE A 22 3.03 -7.49 -28.23
N PHE A 23 2.72 -8.45 -29.10
CA PHE A 23 1.44 -9.17 -29.10
C PHE A 23 1.22 -9.93 -27.78
N PHE A 24 2.21 -10.68 -27.31
CA PHE A 24 2.17 -11.42 -26.06
C PHE A 24 2.06 -10.48 -24.83
N SER A 25 2.82 -9.38 -24.81
CA SER A 25 2.74 -8.34 -23.79
C SER A 25 1.36 -7.68 -23.75
N LYS A 26 0.78 -7.37 -24.92
CA LYS A 26 -0.55 -6.79 -25.04
C LYS A 26 -1.64 -7.78 -24.58
N PHE A 27 -1.52 -9.05 -24.94
CA PHE A 27 -2.41 -10.12 -24.50
C PHE A 27 -2.40 -10.25 -22.97
N ARG A 28 -1.21 -10.29 -22.35
CA ARG A 28 -1.05 -10.37 -20.89
C ARG A 28 -1.59 -9.14 -20.15
N ARG A 29 -1.46 -7.94 -20.72
CA ARG A 29 -2.01 -6.70 -20.14
C ARG A 29 -3.53 -6.64 -20.23
N LEU A 30 -4.12 -7.17 -21.31
CA LEU A 30 -5.58 -7.21 -21.46
C LEU A 30 -6.22 -8.26 -20.56
N SER A 31 -5.57 -9.42 -20.37
CA SER A 31 -6.06 -10.47 -19.47
C SER A 31 -6.06 -10.06 -18.00
N GLN A 32 -5.21 -9.08 -17.63
CA GLN A 32 -5.09 -8.55 -16.27
C GLN A 32 -5.73 -7.16 -16.13
N ARG A 33 -6.55 -6.73 -17.10
CA ARG A 33 -7.12 -5.39 -17.10
C ARG A 33 -8.18 -5.27 -16.00
N PRO A 34 -8.00 -4.38 -15.00
CA PRO A 34 -9.00 -4.15 -13.97
C PRO A 34 -10.27 -3.52 -14.56
N THR A 35 -11.39 -3.75 -13.89
CA THR A 35 -12.69 -3.20 -14.29
C THR A 35 -12.74 -1.69 -14.05
N ALA A 36 -13.67 -0.99 -14.71
CA ALA A 36 -13.85 0.44 -14.47
C ALA A 36 -14.24 0.74 -13.02
N GLU A 37 -15.07 -0.11 -12.42
CA GLU A 37 -15.50 0.01 -11.02
C GLU A 37 -14.32 -0.16 -10.05
N GLU A 38 -13.44 -1.15 -10.28
CA GLU A 38 -12.21 -1.32 -9.47
C GLU A 38 -11.28 -0.09 -9.56
N LEU A 39 -11.20 0.53 -10.73
CA LEU A 39 -10.44 1.76 -10.93
C LEU A 39 -11.09 2.97 -10.23
N GLU A 40 -12.42 3.05 -10.17
CA GLU A 40 -13.16 4.07 -9.42
C GLU A 40 -12.98 3.90 -7.90
N GLN A 41 -13.07 2.67 -7.39
CA GLN A 41 -12.84 2.35 -5.97
C GLN A 41 -11.41 2.72 -5.53
N ARG A 42 -10.43 2.55 -6.43
CA ARG A 42 -9.03 2.96 -6.20
C ARG A 42 -8.78 4.45 -6.45
N ASN A 43 -9.81 5.22 -6.76
CA ASN A 43 -9.73 6.65 -7.08
C ASN A 43 -8.81 6.96 -8.30
N ILE A 44 -8.61 5.98 -9.19
CA ILE A 44 -7.83 6.13 -10.43
C ILE A 44 -8.73 6.71 -11.52
N LEU A 45 -9.97 6.20 -11.62
CA LEU A 45 -11.00 6.76 -12.48
C LEU A 45 -11.93 7.65 -11.63
N GLN A 46 -12.21 8.86 -12.10
CA GLN A 46 -13.13 9.75 -11.41
C GLN A 46 -14.56 9.54 -11.94
N PRO A 47 -15.58 9.59 -11.07
CA PRO A 47 -16.97 9.59 -11.50
C PRO A 47 -17.24 10.76 -12.46
N ARG A 48 -18.05 10.55 -13.49
CA ARG A 48 -18.22 11.49 -14.61
C ARG A 48 -18.84 12.85 -14.23
N ASN A 49 -19.52 12.95 -13.09
CA ASN A 49 -20.31 14.13 -12.74
C ASN A 49 -19.50 15.12 -11.88
N GLN A 50 -18.89 16.11 -12.52
CA GLN A 50 -18.13 17.17 -11.85
C GLN A 50 -18.99 18.01 -10.89
N THR A 51 -20.25 18.28 -11.24
CA THR A 51 -21.18 19.07 -10.42
C THR A 51 -21.50 18.38 -9.10
N ASP A 52 -21.77 17.06 -9.14
CA ASP A 52 -22.09 16.27 -7.94
C ASP A 52 -20.89 16.23 -7.00
N ARG A 53 -19.68 16.05 -7.53
CA ARG A 53 -18.45 16.11 -6.74
C ARG A 53 -18.24 17.48 -6.10
N GLN A 54 -18.49 18.57 -6.81
CA GLN A 54 -18.41 19.92 -6.24
C GLN A 54 -19.46 20.15 -5.16
N ALA A 55 -20.67 19.59 -5.31
CA ALA A 55 -21.69 19.62 -4.26
C ALA A 55 -21.24 18.82 -3.02
N GLU A 56 -20.70 17.62 -3.22
CA GLU A 56 -20.17 16.77 -2.14
C GLU A 56 -19.02 17.45 -1.39
N VAL A 57 -18.04 18.03 -2.10
CA VAL A 57 -16.93 18.76 -1.50
C VAL A 57 -17.42 19.96 -0.70
N ARG A 58 -18.42 20.71 -1.21
CA ARG A 58 -19.03 21.82 -0.48
C ARG A 58 -19.73 21.34 0.79
N GLU A 59 -20.43 20.21 0.70
CA GLU A 59 -21.12 19.63 1.85
C GLU A 59 -20.15 19.13 2.92
N ILE A 60 -19.09 18.44 2.51
CA ILE A 60 -18.01 17.98 3.40
C ILE A 60 -17.39 19.18 4.12
N LYS A 61 -17.04 20.25 3.38
CA LYS A 61 -16.50 21.47 3.96
C LYS A 61 -17.47 22.10 4.97
N ARG A 62 -18.74 22.27 4.59
CA ARG A 62 -19.78 22.82 5.46
C ARG A 62 -19.92 22.02 6.76
N ARG A 63 -20.01 20.68 6.65
CA ARG A 63 -20.13 19.79 7.81
C ARG A 63 -18.88 19.83 8.69
N LEU A 64 -17.71 19.87 8.08
CA LEU A 64 -16.44 19.93 8.80
C LEU A 64 -16.31 21.24 9.58
N THR A 65 -16.57 22.38 8.96
CA THR A 65 -16.53 23.70 9.62
C THR A 65 -17.43 23.72 10.86
N ARG A 66 -18.68 23.21 10.73
CA ARG A 66 -19.61 23.11 11.87
C ARG A 66 -19.10 22.19 12.99
N LYS A 67 -18.50 21.04 12.64
CA LYS A 67 -17.93 20.11 13.64
C LYS A 67 -16.74 20.74 14.38
N LEU A 68 -15.87 21.45 13.66
CA LEU A 68 -14.69 22.08 14.24
C LEU A 68 -15.07 23.27 15.12
N SER A 69 -16.09 24.04 14.77
CA SER A 69 -16.57 25.17 15.60
C SER A 69 -17.23 24.73 16.89
N GLN A 70 -17.75 23.50 16.96
CA GLN A 70 -18.39 22.90 18.14
C GLN A 70 -17.48 21.88 18.84
N ARG A 71 -16.16 21.98 18.62
CA ARG A 71 -15.21 21.06 19.21
C ARG A 71 -15.15 21.30 20.73
N PRO A 72 -15.41 20.28 21.57
CA PRO A 72 -15.37 20.45 23.02
C PRO A 72 -13.95 20.73 23.51
N THR A 73 -13.84 21.50 24.59
CA THR A 73 -12.56 21.79 25.23
C THR A 73 -12.04 20.58 26.01
N VAL A 74 -10.74 20.58 26.32
CA VAL A 74 -10.12 19.53 27.15
C VAL A 74 -10.79 19.45 28.53
N ALA A 75 -11.13 20.60 29.12
CA ALA A 75 -11.83 20.68 30.40
C ALA A 75 -13.22 20.05 30.33
N GLU A 76 -13.99 20.27 29.26
CA GLU A 76 -15.28 19.60 29.05
C GLU A 76 -15.14 18.08 28.90
N LEU A 77 -14.11 17.61 28.20
CA LEU A 77 -13.85 16.18 28.03
C LEU A 77 -13.46 15.51 29.37
N GLN A 78 -12.75 16.22 30.24
CA GLN A 78 -12.45 15.78 31.61
C GLN A 78 -13.70 15.79 32.50
N ALA A 79 -14.50 16.85 32.45
CA ALA A 79 -15.76 16.96 33.21
C ALA A 79 -16.74 15.84 32.83
N ARG A 80 -16.77 15.45 31.55
CA ARG A 80 -17.56 14.32 31.04
C ARG A 80 -16.91 12.95 31.25
N LYS A 81 -15.75 12.89 31.91
CA LYS A 81 -14.98 11.67 32.19
C LYS A 81 -14.60 10.86 30.93
N ILE A 82 -14.49 11.53 29.78
CA ILE A 82 -14.02 10.96 28.50
C ILE A 82 -12.49 10.89 28.50
N LEU A 83 -11.84 11.98 28.91
CA LEU A 83 -10.41 12.00 29.22
C LEU A 83 -10.25 11.87 30.74
N ARG A 84 -9.53 10.84 31.19
CA ARG A 84 -9.24 10.61 32.61
C ARG A 84 -7.75 10.52 32.79
N PHE A 85 -7.20 11.44 33.57
CA PHE A 85 -5.82 11.39 34.04
C PHE A 85 -5.85 10.99 35.51
N HIS A 86 -4.94 10.10 35.91
CA HIS A 86 -4.74 9.81 37.31
C HIS A 86 -3.99 11.00 37.92
N GLU A 87 -4.55 11.58 38.98
CA GLU A 87 -3.95 12.70 39.70
C GLU A 87 -2.64 12.28 40.39
N TYR A 88 -2.58 11.01 40.80
CA TYR A 88 -1.44 10.41 41.45
C TYR A 88 -0.78 9.41 40.52
N VAL A 89 0.51 9.61 40.30
CA VAL A 89 1.38 8.64 39.64
C VAL A 89 2.39 8.21 40.69
N GLU A 90 2.45 6.91 40.95
CA GLU A 90 3.44 6.35 41.84
C GLU A 90 4.82 6.50 41.21
N VAL A 91 5.75 7.10 41.95
CA VAL A 91 7.16 7.20 41.55
C VAL A 91 7.93 6.21 42.41
N THR A 92 8.61 5.28 41.76
CA THR A 92 9.52 4.33 42.40
C THR A 92 10.94 4.58 41.92
N ASP A 93 11.90 4.41 42.83
CA ASP A 93 13.31 4.58 42.47
C ASP A 93 13.74 3.46 41.51
N ALA A 94 14.40 3.86 40.43
CA ALA A 94 15.02 2.92 39.53
C ALA A 94 16.30 2.35 40.17
N GLN A 95 16.60 1.08 39.91
CA GLN A 95 17.85 0.48 40.37
C GLN A 95 19.06 1.25 39.80
N ASP A 96 19.97 1.68 40.68
CA ASP A 96 21.21 2.39 40.36
C ASP A 96 22.35 1.40 40.11
N TYR A 97 22.45 0.92 38.88
CA TYR A 97 23.54 0.06 38.42
C TYR A 97 23.88 0.38 36.97
N ASP A 98 25.09 -0.01 36.56
CA ASP A 98 25.55 0.23 35.19
C ASP A 98 24.78 -0.67 34.19
N ARG A 99 23.95 -0.03 33.37
CA ARG A 99 23.20 -0.67 32.26
C ARG A 99 23.91 -0.55 30.92
N ARG A 100 25.17 -0.11 30.90
CA ARG A 100 25.96 -0.04 29.68
C ARG A 100 26.21 -1.45 29.16
N ALA A 101 25.91 -1.64 27.89
CA ALA A 101 26.27 -2.81 27.11
C ALA A 101 27.03 -2.37 25.87
N GLU A 102 27.96 -3.19 25.39
CA GLU A 102 28.53 -2.97 24.06
C GLU A 102 27.40 -2.98 23.02
N LYS A 103 27.56 -2.14 21.99
CA LYS A 103 26.64 -2.04 20.87
C LYS A 103 27.24 -2.75 19.67
N PRO A 104 27.22 -4.10 19.59
CA PRO A 104 27.91 -4.83 18.53
C PRO A 104 27.42 -4.43 17.14
N TRP A 105 26.18 -3.96 17.03
CA TRP A 105 25.60 -3.46 15.77
C TRP A 105 26.33 -2.26 15.16
N THR A 106 27.14 -1.50 15.93
CA THR A 106 27.92 -0.38 15.39
C THR A 106 29.21 -0.83 14.69
N LYS A 107 29.60 -2.11 14.85
CA LYS A 107 30.81 -2.70 14.27
C LYS A 107 30.50 -3.59 13.05
N LEU A 108 29.26 -3.60 12.56
CA LEU A 108 28.82 -4.48 11.49
C LEU A 108 29.21 -3.94 10.11
N THR A 109 29.70 -4.83 9.25
CA THR A 109 29.88 -4.57 7.81
C THR A 109 28.56 -4.86 7.09
N PRO A 110 28.08 -4.00 6.16
CA PRO A 110 26.78 -4.17 5.51
C PRO A 110 26.56 -5.53 4.82
N ASP A 111 27.63 -6.12 4.29
CA ASP A 111 27.54 -7.26 3.39
C ASP A 111 27.36 -8.61 4.12
N CYS A 112 27.89 -8.77 5.34
CA CYS A 112 27.80 -10.04 6.07
C CYS A 112 26.40 -10.30 6.64
N VAL A 113 25.71 -9.25 7.08
CA VAL A 113 24.42 -9.37 7.79
C VAL A 113 23.27 -9.70 6.83
N SER A 114 23.28 -9.13 5.62
CA SER A 114 22.18 -9.26 4.66
C SER A 114 22.09 -10.67 4.05
N HIS A 115 23.23 -11.31 3.80
CA HIS A 115 23.33 -12.66 3.26
C HIS A 115 22.86 -13.72 4.27
N ASP A 116 23.31 -13.62 5.51
CA ASP A 116 22.96 -14.57 6.57
C ASP A 116 21.47 -14.55 6.90
N ILE A 117 20.87 -13.36 7.02
CA ILE A 117 19.42 -13.23 7.33
C ILE A 117 18.55 -13.75 6.17
N THR A 118 18.96 -13.54 4.92
CA THR A 118 18.21 -14.02 3.75
C THR A 118 18.27 -15.54 3.63
N ASN A 119 19.41 -16.15 3.94
CA ASN A 119 19.53 -17.62 4.01
C ASN A 119 18.63 -18.19 5.12
N GLN A 120 18.60 -17.56 6.30
CA GLN A 120 17.72 -17.95 7.42
C GLN A 120 16.22 -17.78 7.12
N GLY A 121 15.83 -16.88 6.21
CA GLY A 121 14.45 -16.79 5.71
C GLY A 121 13.97 -18.05 4.98
N THR A 122 14.88 -18.93 4.57
CA THR A 122 14.57 -20.25 4.00
C THR A 122 14.32 -21.30 5.07
N GLU A 123 14.87 -21.12 6.27
CA GLU A 123 14.79 -22.05 7.41
C GLU A 123 13.65 -21.70 8.38
N MET A 124 13.32 -20.42 8.53
CA MET A 124 12.23 -19.99 9.40
C MET A 124 10.86 -20.42 8.86
N GLU A 125 10.14 -21.23 9.64
CA GLU A 125 8.77 -21.62 9.32
C GLU A 125 7.83 -20.41 9.41
N VAL A 126 7.14 -20.13 8.30
CA VAL A 126 6.12 -19.07 8.22
C VAL A 126 4.82 -19.68 7.71
N HIS A 127 3.73 -19.40 8.42
CA HIS A 127 2.38 -19.81 8.03
C HIS A 127 2.07 -19.37 6.59
N GLU A 128 1.40 -20.22 5.82
CA GLU A 128 1.22 -20.05 4.37
C GLU A 128 0.59 -18.69 4.01
N GLU A 129 -0.43 -18.25 4.75
CA GLU A 129 -1.12 -16.97 4.53
C GLU A 129 -0.27 -15.74 4.93
N SER A 130 0.74 -15.92 5.77
CA SER A 130 1.57 -14.82 6.31
C SER A 130 2.89 -14.64 5.57
N ARG A 131 3.19 -15.48 4.57
CA ARG A 131 4.44 -15.40 3.79
C ARG A 131 4.65 -14.04 3.09
N ILE A 132 3.57 -13.32 2.80
CA ILE A 132 3.62 -11.97 2.22
C ILE A 132 4.25 -10.92 3.14
N TYR A 133 4.33 -11.19 4.45
CA TYR A 133 4.91 -10.29 5.45
C TYR A 133 6.38 -10.61 5.77
N THR A 134 6.94 -11.67 5.17
CA THR A 134 8.35 -12.01 5.34
C THR A 134 9.23 -10.92 4.72
N ARG A 135 10.03 -10.26 5.55
CA ARG A 135 10.93 -9.19 5.11
C ARG A 135 12.25 -9.78 4.61
N PHE A 136 12.44 -9.76 3.30
CA PHE A 136 13.72 -10.12 2.68
C PHE A 136 14.67 -8.91 2.60
N HIS A 137 15.96 -9.17 2.74
CA HIS A 137 17.02 -8.18 2.59
C HIS A 137 17.63 -8.26 1.18
N ARG A 138 18.16 -7.14 0.67
CA ARG A 138 18.81 -7.11 -0.63
C ARG A 138 20.19 -7.79 -0.53
N PRO A 139 20.63 -8.56 -1.54
CA PRO A 139 22.01 -9.04 -1.62
C PRO A 139 23.01 -7.88 -1.63
#